data_AF-A0A2U3YVR9-F1
#
_entry.id   AF-A0A2U3YVR9-F1
#
_cell.length_a   1.000
_cell.length_b   1.000
_cell.length_c   1.000
_cell.angle_alpha   90.00
_cell.angle_beta   90.00
_cell.angle_gamma   90.00
#
_symmetry.space_group_name_H-M   'P 1'
#
loop_
_entity.id
_entity.type
_entity.pdbx_description
1 polymer ?
#
loop_
_entity_poly.entity_id
_entity_poly.type
_entity_poly.pdbx_seq_one_letter_code
_entity_poly.pdbx_strand_id
1 'polypeptide(L)'
;MKIACLACVFSRVILTKVFDEVIEVNLIDSADYIHLAFLKRPELGVTLTKLHCWTLTHYSKCVFLDADTLVLSNIDELFDRTEFSAAPDPGWPDCFNSGVFVFQPSLETHGLLLQHATNHGSFDGADQGLLNSFFSSWSTADIHKHLPFIYNLSSNMAYTYSPAFKRFGSSVKVVHFLGPTKPWNYKYNSQMGSVLEEGSGLANQHQTSFLNLWWKIYQHSILPLYGSFRDEEERASPGHSAGIGEPYAKPAVGSSQPWPADGPSEQTMVTDDTPPSPKGCHSEDVSTHPPHKCAWRIRESDAGSPRRQS
;
A
#
# COMPACT_ATOMS: atom_id res chain seq x y z
N MET A 1 -11.21 -19.93 6.60
CA MET A 1 -10.90 -18.65 5.93
C MET A 1 -9.51 -18.20 6.35
N LYS A 2 -8.58 -18.11 5.40
CA LYS A 2 -7.24 -17.55 5.61
C LYS A 2 -7.17 -16.12 5.09
N ILE A 3 -6.37 -15.29 5.75
CA ILE A 3 -6.09 -13.91 5.38
C ILE A 3 -4.59 -13.75 5.14
N ALA A 4 -4.20 -13.49 3.90
CA ALA A 4 -2.80 -13.25 3.53
C ALA A 4 -2.51 -11.76 3.32
N CYS A 5 -1.26 -11.36 3.58
CA CYS A 5 -0.75 -10.02 3.28
C CYS A 5 0.53 -10.06 2.45
N LEU A 6 0.54 -9.29 1.37
CA LEU A 6 1.74 -8.97 0.60
C LEU A 6 2.33 -7.68 1.18
N ALA A 7 3.53 -7.73 1.74
CA ALA A 7 4.10 -6.61 2.47
C ALA A 7 5.56 -6.31 2.11
N CYS A 8 5.92 -5.02 2.13
CA CYS A 8 7.31 -4.56 2.15
C CYS A 8 7.80 -4.40 3.60
N VAL A 9 8.91 -5.08 3.91
CA VAL A 9 9.74 -5.28 5.14
C VAL A 9 9.38 -4.60 6.48
N PHE A 10 8.80 -3.40 6.54
CA PHE A 10 8.86 -2.52 7.71
C PHE A 10 7.91 -2.78 8.90
N SER A 11 7.11 -3.87 8.93
CA SER A 11 6.35 -4.27 10.14
C SER A 11 5.95 -5.76 10.12
N ARG A 12 6.83 -6.63 9.61
CA ARG A 12 6.52 -8.05 9.38
C ARG A 12 6.00 -8.76 10.64
N VAL A 13 6.59 -8.48 11.81
CA VAL A 13 6.20 -9.10 13.10
C VAL A 13 4.76 -8.77 13.49
N ILE A 14 4.32 -7.54 13.26
CA ILE A 14 2.95 -7.13 13.63
C ILE A 14 1.96 -7.68 12.61
N LEU A 15 2.34 -7.71 11.34
CA LEU A 15 1.54 -8.35 10.30
C LEU A 15 1.33 -9.84 10.60
N THR A 16 2.33 -10.57 11.09
CA THR A 16 2.17 -11.99 11.48
C THR A 16 1.25 -12.20 12.68
N LYS A 17 0.96 -11.17 13.48
CA LYS A 17 -0.04 -11.24 14.56
C LYS A 17 -1.49 -11.06 14.03
N VAL A 18 -1.66 -10.61 12.79
CA VAL A 18 -2.97 -10.25 12.18
C VAL A 18 -3.33 -11.12 10.98
N PHE A 19 -2.33 -11.55 10.21
CA PHE A 19 -2.49 -12.32 8.98
C PHE A 19 -2.00 -13.76 9.17
N ASP A 20 -2.69 -14.71 8.57
CA ASP A 20 -2.30 -16.14 8.56
C ASP A 20 -1.00 -16.35 7.76
N GLU A 21 -0.79 -15.53 6.73
CA GLU A 21 0.39 -15.59 5.86
C GLU A 21 0.90 -14.18 5.54
N VAL A 22 2.21 -13.96 5.69
CA VAL A 22 2.88 -12.70 5.32
C VAL A 22 3.96 -13.00 4.31
N ILE A 23 3.73 -12.54 3.09
CA ILE A 23 4.54 -12.84 1.91
C ILE A 23 5.34 -11.60 1.55
N GLU A 24 6.66 -11.75 1.60
CA GLU A 24 7.57 -10.73 1.13
C GLU A 24 7.73 -10.86 -0.38
N VAL A 25 7.56 -9.73 -1.07
CA VAL A 25 7.76 -9.64 -2.52
C VAL A 25 8.97 -8.77 -2.78
N ASN A 26 10.02 -9.36 -3.33
CA ASN A 26 11.20 -8.65 -3.78
C ASN A 26 11.30 -8.71 -5.30
N LEU A 27 10.92 -7.62 -5.98
CA LEU A 27 10.96 -7.54 -7.44
C LEU A 27 12.38 -7.60 -8.01
N ILE A 28 13.38 -7.13 -7.25
CA ILE A 28 14.78 -7.09 -7.71
C ILE A 28 15.35 -8.51 -7.76
N ASP A 29 14.99 -9.36 -6.80
CA ASP A 29 15.46 -10.75 -6.65
C ASP A 29 14.50 -11.79 -7.26
N SER A 30 13.38 -11.34 -7.83
CA SER A 30 12.41 -12.21 -8.50
C SER A 30 12.91 -12.66 -9.88
N ALA A 31 12.45 -13.83 -10.35
CA ALA A 31 12.86 -14.46 -11.60
C ALA A 31 12.98 -13.47 -12.79
N ASP A 32 13.92 -13.74 -13.71
CA ASP A 32 14.34 -12.86 -14.81
C ASP A 32 13.21 -12.07 -15.48
N TYR A 33 12.04 -12.68 -15.70
CA TYR A 33 10.93 -12.03 -16.40
C TYR A 33 10.30 -10.86 -15.63
N ILE A 34 10.15 -10.97 -14.31
CA ILE A 34 9.60 -9.89 -13.47
C ILE A 34 10.63 -8.76 -13.37
N HIS A 35 11.90 -9.12 -13.15
CA HIS A 35 13.01 -8.18 -13.15
C HIS A 35 13.10 -7.42 -14.49
N LEU A 36 12.95 -8.11 -15.62
CA LEU A 36 12.93 -7.50 -16.96
C LEU A 36 11.72 -6.58 -17.18
N ALA A 37 10.52 -6.98 -16.74
CA ALA A 37 9.34 -6.12 -16.82
C ALA A 37 9.54 -4.85 -15.98
N PHE A 38 10.09 -4.98 -14.76
CA PHE A 38 10.43 -3.88 -13.89
C PHE A 38 11.51 -2.96 -14.50
N LEU A 39 12.59 -3.52 -15.04
CA LEU A 39 13.64 -2.72 -15.71
C LEU A 39 13.12 -1.94 -16.92
N LYS A 40 12.16 -2.51 -17.67
CA LYS A 40 11.54 -1.83 -18.82
C LYS A 40 10.54 -0.74 -18.40
N ARG A 41 9.92 -0.89 -17.23
CA ARG A 41 8.82 -0.05 -16.72
C ARG A 41 8.97 0.20 -15.20
N PRO A 42 10.01 0.92 -14.76
CA PRO A 42 10.28 1.10 -13.33
C PRO A 42 9.16 1.84 -12.60
N GLU A 43 8.38 2.67 -13.31
CA GLU A 43 7.20 3.35 -12.80
C GLU A 43 6.09 2.39 -12.34
N LEU A 44 6.08 1.15 -12.84
CA LEU A 44 5.08 0.14 -12.50
C LEU A 44 5.48 -0.72 -11.28
N GLY A 45 6.55 -0.39 -10.54
CA GLY A 45 7.04 -1.24 -9.43
C GLY A 45 5.95 -1.63 -8.41
N VAL A 46 5.09 -0.70 -8.00
CA VAL A 46 3.97 -1.01 -7.09
C VAL A 46 2.95 -1.93 -7.75
N THR A 47 2.60 -1.66 -9.01
CA THR A 47 1.71 -2.49 -9.83
C THR A 47 2.23 -3.92 -9.93
N LEU A 48 3.51 -4.10 -10.28
CA LEU A 48 4.13 -5.42 -10.44
C LEU A 48 4.16 -6.20 -9.11
N THR A 49 4.37 -5.49 -7.99
CA THR A 49 4.26 -6.09 -6.64
C THR A 49 2.84 -6.59 -6.38
N LYS A 50 1.82 -5.81 -6.74
CA LYS A 50 0.41 -6.19 -6.59
C LYS A 50 0.05 -7.40 -7.44
N LEU A 51 0.58 -7.50 -8.66
CA LEU A 51 0.33 -8.65 -9.55
C LEU A 51 0.81 -9.99 -8.99
N HIS A 52 1.76 -10.01 -8.04
CA HIS A 52 2.16 -11.25 -7.36
C HIS A 52 1.03 -11.92 -6.58
N CYS A 53 -0.10 -11.25 -6.33
CA CYS A 53 -1.27 -11.94 -5.79
C CYS A 53 -1.72 -13.13 -6.67
N TRP A 54 -1.49 -13.10 -7.99
CA TRP A 54 -1.76 -14.24 -8.88
C TRP A 54 -0.78 -15.41 -8.73
N THR A 55 0.37 -15.26 -8.07
CA THR A 55 1.33 -16.37 -7.88
C THR A 55 0.97 -17.28 -6.71
N LEU A 56 -0.02 -16.89 -5.89
CA LEU A 56 -0.45 -17.60 -4.68
C LEU A 56 -1.30 -18.83 -4.99
N THR A 57 -0.77 -19.72 -5.81
CA THR A 57 -1.45 -20.89 -6.40
C THR A 57 -1.83 -21.98 -5.40
N HIS A 58 -1.42 -21.87 -4.14
CA HIS A 58 -1.97 -22.67 -3.05
C HIS A 58 -3.41 -22.26 -2.68
N TYR A 59 -3.88 -21.10 -3.11
CA TYR A 59 -5.28 -20.69 -3.02
C TYR A 59 -6.02 -20.93 -4.35
N SER A 60 -7.24 -21.45 -4.27
CA SER A 60 -8.08 -21.69 -5.46
C SER A 60 -8.83 -20.45 -5.94
N LYS A 61 -9.08 -19.50 -5.04
CA LYS A 61 -9.77 -18.23 -5.29
C LYS A 61 -9.45 -17.24 -4.18
N CYS A 62 -9.30 -15.99 -4.56
CA CYS A 62 -8.91 -14.91 -3.65
C CYS A 62 -9.79 -13.68 -3.88
N VAL A 63 -10.05 -12.93 -2.80
CA VAL A 63 -10.54 -11.55 -2.88
C VAL A 63 -9.40 -10.63 -2.49
N PHE A 64 -8.96 -9.80 -3.43
CA PHE A 64 -7.97 -8.76 -3.18
C PHE A 64 -8.63 -7.52 -2.60
N LEU A 65 -8.00 -6.90 -1.60
CA LEU A 65 -8.37 -5.61 -1.03
C LEU A 65 -7.13 -4.71 -0.90
N ASP A 66 -7.22 -3.48 -1.39
CA ASP A 66 -6.19 -2.46 -1.18
C ASP A 66 -6.02 -2.13 0.32
N ALA A 67 -4.81 -1.74 0.77
CA ALA A 67 -4.51 -1.43 2.19
C ALA A 67 -5.36 -0.30 2.79
N ASP A 68 -5.85 0.59 1.93
CA ASP A 68 -6.69 1.73 2.26
C ASP A 68 -8.18 1.43 2.06
N THR A 69 -8.55 0.15 2.15
CA THR A 69 -9.94 -0.28 2.30
C THR A 69 -10.28 -0.60 3.75
N LEU A 70 -11.57 -0.47 4.10
CA LEU A 70 -12.11 -0.84 5.40
C LEU A 70 -13.38 -1.66 5.22
N VAL A 71 -13.35 -2.90 5.73
CA VAL A 71 -14.50 -3.81 5.74
C VAL A 71 -15.40 -3.48 6.93
N LEU A 72 -16.66 -3.16 6.65
CA LEU A 72 -17.69 -2.77 7.63
C LEU A 72 -18.56 -3.96 8.08
N SER A 73 -18.68 -4.98 7.24
CA SER A 73 -19.46 -6.19 7.52
C SER A 73 -18.91 -7.40 6.75
N ASN A 74 -19.44 -8.59 7.00
CA ASN A 74 -19.02 -9.80 6.29
C ASN A 74 -19.19 -9.67 4.77
N ILE A 75 -18.19 -10.13 4.02
CA ILE A 75 -18.11 -10.08 2.55
C ILE A 75 -17.76 -11.44 1.93
N ASP A 76 -17.92 -12.53 2.68
CA ASP A 76 -17.48 -13.86 2.25
C ASP A 76 -18.30 -14.39 1.05
N GLU A 77 -19.50 -13.86 0.83
CA GLU A 77 -20.27 -14.11 -0.40
C GLU A 77 -19.57 -13.63 -1.68
N LEU A 78 -18.49 -12.83 -1.59
CA LEU A 78 -17.64 -12.53 -2.75
C LEU A 78 -16.93 -13.79 -3.29
N PHE A 79 -16.74 -14.84 -2.50
CA PHE A 79 -16.17 -16.10 -2.96
C PHE A 79 -17.09 -16.87 -3.93
N ASP A 80 -18.37 -16.50 -4.01
CA ASP A 80 -19.29 -17.07 -5.00
C ASP A 80 -19.07 -16.52 -6.41
N ARG A 81 -18.27 -15.45 -6.54
CA ARG A 81 -17.97 -14.78 -7.82
C ARG A 81 -16.83 -15.48 -8.58
N THR A 82 -16.71 -15.17 -9.87
CA THR A 82 -15.69 -15.74 -10.79
C THR A 82 -14.66 -14.69 -11.16
N GLU A 83 -13.47 -15.10 -11.63
CA GLU A 83 -12.51 -14.15 -12.20
C GLU A 83 -13.05 -13.53 -13.52
N PHE A 84 -12.89 -12.24 -13.78
CA PHE A 84 -12.45 -11.16 -12.91
C PHE A 84 -13.69 -10.37 -12.47
N SER A 85 -14.02 -10.36 -11.17
CA SER A 85 -15.15 -9.58 -10.63
C SER A 85 -14.66 -8.38 -9.83
N ALA A 86 -15.13 -7.19 -10.17
CA ALA A 86 -14.79 -5.95 -9.48
C ALA A 86 -15.97 -4.97 -9.49
N ALA A 87 -15.90 -3.92 -8.67
CA ALA A 87 -16.91 -2.87 -8.65
C ALA A 87 -16.58 -1.76 -9.67
N PRO A 88 -17.58 -1.04 -10.22
CA PRO A 88 -17.34 0.08 -11.11
C PRO A 88 -16.53 1.19 -10.45
N ASP A 89 -15.65 1.81 -11.22
CA ASP A 89 -14.98 3.04 -10.83
C ASP A 89 -15.96 4.22 -10.87
N PRO A 90 -16.01 5.08 -9.84
CA PRO A 90 -16.95 6.19 -9.80
C PRO A 90 -16.62 7.33 -10.79
N GLY A 91 -15.37 7.43 -11.25
CA GLY A 91 -14.95 8.43 -12.22
C GLY A 91 -15.33 8.04 -13.65
N TRP A 92 -14.93 6.83 -14.06
CA TRP A 92 -15.27 6.28 -15.38
C TRP A 92 -15.93 4.89 -15.22
N PRO A 93 -17.27 4.78 -15.24
CA PRO A 93 -17.99 3.57 -14.81
C PRO A 93 -17.85 2.37 -15.75
N ASP A 94 -17.35 2.56 -16.97
CA ASP A 94 -16.96 1.45 -17.87
C ASP A 94 -15.60 0.83 -17.51
N CYS A 95 -14.87 1.46 -16.58
CA CYS A 95 -13.73 0.87 -15.91
C CYS A 95 -14.16 0.35 -14.55
N PHE A 96 -13.55 -0.75 -14.11
CA PHE A 96 -13.66 -1.18 -12.72
C PHE A 96 -12.60 -0.49 -11.85
N ASN A 97 -12.91 -0.36 -10.57
CA ASN A 97 -11.93 0.04 -9.57
C ASN A 97 -11.12 -1.18 -9.09
N SER A 98 -9.79 -1.11 -9.15
CA SER A 98 -8.92 -2.24 -8.82
C SER A 98 -8.64 -2.40 -7.31
N GLY A 99 -9.30 -1.61 -6.45
CA GLY A 99 -9.09 -1.69 -5.01
C GLY A 99 -9.78 -2.86 -4.32
N VAL A 100 -10.81 -3.44 -4.94
CA VAL A 100 -11.45 -4.68 -4.49
C VAL A 100 -11.84 -5.51 -5.70
N PHE A 101 -11.29 -6.73 -5.81
CA PHE A 101 -11.63 -7.65 -6.89
C PHE A 101 -11.51 -9.12 -6.48
N VAL A 102 -12.25 -9.98 -7.17
CA VAL A 102 -12.21 -11.44 -7.05
C VAL A 102 -11.44 -12.02 -8.23
N PHE A 103 -10.46 -12.88 -7.93
CA PHE A 103 -9.58 -13.47 -8.92
C PHE A 103 -9.21 -14.92 -8.56
N GLN A 104 -8.58 -15.61 -9.50
CA GLN A 104 -8.07 -16.97 -9.33
C GLN A 104 -6.55 -16.96 -9.50
N PRO A 105 -5.77 -17.24 -8.44
CA PRO A 105 -4.32 -17.35 -8.56
C PRO A 105 -3.92 -18.36 -9.64
N SER A 106 -3.07 -17.93 -10.56
CA SER A 106 -2.61 -18.69 -11.71
C SER A 106 -1.29 -18.12 -12.20
N LEU A 107 -0.26 -18.97 -12.28
CA LEU A 107 1.03 -18.58 -12.85
C LEU A 107 0.91 -18.21 -14.34
N GLU A 108 -0.05 -18.81 -15.06
CA GLU A 108 -0.36 -18.48 -16.45
C GLU A 108 -0.92 -17.06 -16.55
N THR A 109 -1.97 -16.74 -15.77
CA THR A 109 -2.57 -15.41 -15.74
C THR A 109 -1.54 -14.36 -15.31
N HIS A 110 -0.71 -14.67 -14.31
CA HIS A 110 0.39 -13.80 -13.90
C HIS A 110 1.39 -13.53 -15.04
N GLY A 111 1.82 -14.57 -15.76
CA GLY A 111 2.73 -14.43 -16.91
C GLY A 111 2.13 -13.56 -18.01
N LEU A 112 0.84 -13.76 -18.33
CA LEU A 112 0.11 -12.96 -19.31
C LEU A 112 -0.04 -11.49 -18.87
N LEU A 113 -0.32 -11.23 -17.59
CA LEU A 113 -0.40 -9.88 -17.04
C LEU A 113 0.95 -9.14 -17.13
N LEU A 114 2.06 -9.82 -16.81
CA LEU A 114 3.40 -9.25 -16.93
C LEU A 114 3.79 -8.99 -18.40
N GLN A 115 3.41 -9.89 -19.30
CA GLN A 115 3.59 -9.68 -20.74
C GLN A 115 2.79 -8.48 -21.23
N HIS A 116 1.53 -8.37 -20.80
CA HIS A 116 0.67 -7.25 -21.12
C HIS A 116 1.25 -5.92 -20.60
N ALA A 117 1.75 -5.90 -19.36
CA ALA A 117 2.42 -4.74 -18.78
C ALA A 117 3.67 -4.33 -19.56
N THR A 118 4.46 -5.31 -20.01
CA THR A 118 5.66 -5.06 -20.81
C THR A 118 5.30 -4.47 -22.18
N ASN A 119 4.27 -5.00 -22.83
CA ASN A 119 3.89 -4.63 -24.19
C ASN A 119 3.10 -3.31 -24.25
N HIS A 120 2.17 -3.12 -23.32
CA HIS A 120 1.17 -2.04 -23.38
C HIS A 120 1.29 -1.03 -22.24
N GLY A 121 2.02 -1.35 -21.16
CA GLY A 121 2.08 -0.51 -19.97
C GLY A 121 0.72 -0.40 -19.27
N SER A 122 0.50 0.74 -18.61
CA SER A 122 -0.80 1.10 -18.04
C SER A 122 -1.20 2.50 -18.50
N PHE A 123 -2.47 2.68 -18.86
CA PHE A 123 -2.96 3.99 -19.33
C PHE A 123 -3.06 5.05 -18.22
N ASP A 124 -3.12 4.64 -16.95
CA ASP A 124 -3.13 5.54 -15.79
C ASP A 124 -1.80 5.51 -15.01
N GLY A 125 -0.80 4.76 -15.50
CA GLY A 125 0.48 4.56 -14.84
C GLY A 125 0.43 3.68 -13.59
N ALA A 126 -0.71 3.07 -13.27
CA ALA A 126 -0.92 2.25 -12.07
C ALA A 126 -1.56 0.89 -12.42
N ASP A 127 -1.94 0.12 -11.40
CA ASP A 127 -2.51 -1.22 -11.57
C ASP A 127 -3.92 -1.20 -12.15
N GLN A 128 -4.72 -0.18 -11.86
CA GLN A 128 -6.10 -0.08 -12.35
C GLN A 128 -6.14 -0.02 -13.87
N GLY A 129 -5.32 0.81 -14.50
CA GLY A 129 -5.28 0.90 -15.96
C GLY A 129 -4.76 -0.36 -16.64
N LEU A 130 -3.76 -1.01 -16.04
CA LEU A 130 -3.23 -2.27 -16.54
C LEU A 130 -4.29 -3.37 -16.49
N LEU A 131 -4.94 -3.54 -15.33
CA LEU A 131 -5.95 -4.57 -15.12
C LEU A 131 -7.17 -4.31 -16.01
N ASN A 132 -7.65 -3.07 -16.13
CA ASN A 132 -8.77 -2.73 -17.03
C ASN A 132 -8.43 -3.02 -18.49
N SER A 133 -7.19 -2.76 -18.92
CA SER A 133 -6.74 -3.09 -20.27
C SER A 133 -6.69 -4.61 -20.50
N PHE A 134 -6.24 -5.38 -19.52
CA PHE A 134 -6.17 -6.85 -19.60
C PHE A 134 -7.56 -7.51 -19.56
N PHE A 135 -8.38 -7.16 -18.56
CA PHE A 135 -9.75 -7.65 -18.39
C PHE A 135 -10.79 -6.74 -19.08
N SER A 136 -10.50 -6.34 -20.32
CA SER A 136 -11.23 -5.31 -21.07
C SER A 136 -12.69 -5.63 -21.37
N SER A 137 -13.11 -6.89 -21.29
CA SER A 137 -14.50 -7.29 -21.49
C SER A 137 -15.39 -7.06 -20.26
N TRP A 138 -14.84 -6.62 -19.12
CA TRP A 138 -15.56 -6.52 -17.85
C TRP A 138 -16.85 -5.70 -17.96
N SER A 139 -16.83 -4.55 -18.63
CA SER A 139 -17.97 -3.64 -18.73
C SER A 139 -19.14 -4.16 -19.56
N THR A 140 -18.92 -5.15 -20.43
CA THR A 140 -19.90 -5.55 -21.46
C THR A 140 -20.25 -7.03 -21.45
N ALA A 141 -19.42 -7.91 -20.87
CA ALA A 141 -19.57 -9.35 -21.03
C ALA A 141 -20.57 -9.99 -20.05
N ASP A 142 -20.43 -9.75 -18.75
CA ASP A 142 -21.17 -10.51 -17.73
C ASP A 142 -21.48 -9.66 -16.49
N ILE A 143 -22.76 -9.44 -16.24
CA ILE A 143 -23.26 -8.69 -15.09
C ILE A 143 -22.89 -9.35 -13.74
N HIS A 144 -22.68 -10.67 -13.70
CA HIS A 144 -22.25 -11.36 -12.48
C HIS A 144 -20.82 -10.98 -12.08
N LYS A 145 -20.03 -10.40 -12.99
CA LYS A 145 -18.70 -9.85 -12.73
C LYS A 145 -18.70 -8.41 -12.23
N HIS A 146 -19.85 -7.74 -12.25
CA HIS A 146 -20.04 -6.43 -11.65
C HIS A 146 -20.38 -6.59 -10.18
N LEU A 147 -19.38 -6.39 -9.31
CA LEU A 147 -19.64 -6.29 -7.89
C LEU A 147 -20.50 -5.05 -7.62
N PRO A 148 -21.56 -5.16 -6.79
CA PRO A 148 -22.31 -4.00 -6.36
C PRO A 148 -21.39 -2.94 -5.73
N PHE A 149 -21.66 -1.67 -6.01
CA PHE A 149 -20.81 -0.55 -5.58
C PHE A 149 -20.53 -0.50 -4.06
N ILE A 150 -21.44 -1.07 -3.25
CA ILE A 150 -21.30 -1.19 -1.79
C ILE A 150 -20.11 -2.06 -1.34
N TYR A 151 -19.52 -2.87 -2.23
CA TYR A 151 -18.32 -3.68 -1.96
C TYR A 151 -17.01 -2.95 -2.26
N ASN A 152 -17.05 -1.71 -2.76
CA ASN A 152 -15.88 -0.87 -2.99
C ASN A 152 -16.28 0.61 -3.04
N LEU A 153 -16.97 1.09 -2.00
CA LEU A 153 -17.45 2.47 -1.97
C LEU A 153 -16.26 3.42 -1.81
N SER A 154 -16.00 4.27 -2.80
CA SER A 154 -15.10 5.42 -2.63
C SER A 154 -15.59 6.37 -1.53
N SER A 155 -14.75 6.67 -0.55
CA SER A 155 -15.08 7.58 0.57
C SER A 155 -15.50 8.97 0.09
N ASN A 156 -14.96 9.42 -1.04
CA ASN A 156 -15.27 10.73 -1.62
C ASN A 156 -16.67 10.73 -2.27
N MET A 157 -17.22 9.57 -2.61
CA MET A 157 -18.56 9.46 -3.20
C MET A 157 -19.69 9.72 -2.22
N ALA A 158 -19.44 9.61 -0.91
CA ALA A 158 -20.38 10.07 0.11
C ALA A 158 -20.68 11.58 -0.02
N TYR A 159 -19.78 12.33 -0.66
CA TYR A 159 -19.96 13.75 -0.96
C TYR A 159 -20.57 13.97 -2.35
N THR A 160 -19.92 13.45 -3.40
CA THR A 160 -20.22 13.82 -4.79
C THR A 160 -21.60 13.33 -5.27
N TYR A 161 -22.18 12.29 -4.65
CA TYR A 161 -23.57 11.90 -4.91
C TYR A 161 -24.37 11.63 -3.62
N SER A 162 -24.44 12.65 -2.76
CA SER A 162 -25.08 12.58 -1.43
C SER A 162 -26.50 11.98 -1.41
N PRO A 163 -27.43 12.26 -2.37
CA PRO A 163 -28.75 11.61 -2.38
C PRO A 163 -28.69 10.09 -2.49
N ALA A 164 -27.84 9.55 -3.37
CA ALA A 164 -27.64 8.12 -3.50
C ALA A 164 -27.02 7.54 -2.23
N PHE A 165 -26.02 8.22 -1.65
CA PHE A 165 -25.43 7.80 -0.38
C PHE A 165 -26.46 7.80 0.77
N LYS A 166 -27.33 8.81 0.89
CA LYS A 166 -28.41 8.80 1.90
C LYS A 166 -29.38 7.63 1.71
N ARG A 167 -29.61 7.20 0.46
CA ARG A 167 -30.52 6.09 0.14
C ARG A 167 -29.89 4.72 0.37
N PHE A 168 -28.63 4.53 -0.04
CA PHE A 168 -27.98 3.21 -0.13
C PHE A 168 -26.78 3.05 0.82
N GLY A 169 -26.28 4.14 1.39
CA GLY A 169 -25.04 4.18 2.19
C GLY A 169 -25.08 3.33 3.46
N SER A 170 -26.27 3.06 4.01
CA SER A 170 -26.43 2.13 5.14
C SER A 170 -26.13 0.66 4.78
N SER A 171 -26.11 0.32 3.48
CA SER A 171 -25.83 -1.03 3.00
C SER A 171 -24.36 -1.23 2.60
N VAL A 172 -23.50 -0.24 2.82
CA VAL A 172 -22.07 -0.30 2.46
C VAL A 172 -21.37 -1.39 3.25
N LYS A 173 -20.60 -2.22 2.55
CA LYS A 173 -19.83 -3.32 3.14
C LYS A 173 -18.33 -3.05 3.16
N VAL A 174 -17.81 -2.33 2.18
CA VAL A 174 -16.41 -1.93 2.12
C VAL A 174 -16.31 -0.47 1.71
N VAL A 175 -15.50 0.29 2.45
CA VAL A 175 -15.15 1.68 2.14
C VAL A 175 -13.72 1.69 1.63
N HIS A 176 -13.46 2.47 0.58
CA HIS A 176 -12.15 2.67 -0.03
C HIS A 176 -11.77 4.15 0.09
N PHE A 177 -10.68 4.42 0.82
CA PHE A 177 -10.19 5.77 1.08
C PHE A 177 -9.36 6.30 -0.10
N LEU A 178 -10.04 6.58 -1.21
CA LEU A 178 -9.45 7.18 -2.41
C LEU A 178 -8.94 8.60 -2.16
N GLY A 179 -7.92 8.98 -2.91
CA GLY A 179 -7.28 10.29 -2.83
C GLY A 179 -5.91 10.25 -2.13
N PRO A 180 -5.20 11.39 -2.11
CA PRO A 180 -3.82 11.46 -1.63
C PRO A 180 -3.72 11.37 -0.11
N THR A 181 -4.75 11.81 0.62
CA THR A 181 -4.77 11.80 2.09
C THR A 181 -5.39 10.51 2.59
N LYS A 182 -4.55 9.57 3.02
CA LYS A 182 -4.96 8.27 3.56
C LYS A 182 -5.35 8.38 5.03
N PRO A 183 -6.12 7.42 5.61
CA PRO A 183 -6.58 7.50 6.99
C PRO A 183 -5.45 7.74 8.01
N TRP A 184 -4.29 7.11 7.81
CA TRP A 184 -3.11 7.25 8.66
C TRP A 184 -2.39 8.61 8.56
N ASN A 185 -2.76 9.46 7.59
CA ASN A 185 -2.24 10.82 7.48
C ASN A 185 -3.02 11.82 8.36
N TYR A 186 -4.21 11.45 8.86
CA TYR A 186 -5.01 12.31 9.72
C TYR A 186 -4.49 12.27 11.17
N LYS A 187 -4.60 13.39 11.89
CA LYS A 187 -4.40 13.39 13.34
C LYS A 187 -5.69 12.92 14.03
N TYR A 188 -5.56 12.10 15.06
CA TYR A 188 -6.69 11.56 15.80
C TYR A 188 -6.61 11.94 17.28
N ASN A 189 -7.70 12.52 17.79
CA ASN A 189 -7.84 12.79 19.22
C ASN A 189 -8.52 11.60 19.89
N SER A 190 -7.74 10.82 20.66
CA SER A 190 -8.24 9.63 21.36
C SER A 190 -9.23 9.94 22.48
N GLN A 191 -9.16 11.12 23.09
CA GLN A 191 -10.09 11.54 24.15
C GLN A 191 -11.46 11.91 23.57
N MET A 192 -11.47 12.56 22.40
CA MET A 192 -12.71 12.94 21.71
C MET A 192 -13.27 11.84 20.81
N GLY A 193 -12.48 10.81 20.50
CA GLY A 193 -12.88 9.74 19.60
C GLY A 193 -13.05 10.17 18.14
N SER A 194 -12.34 11.23 17.72
CA SER A 194 -12.51 11.82 16.39
C SER A 194 -11.20 12.29 15.77
N VAL A 195 -11.14 12.24 14.43
CA VAL A 195 -10.09 12.92 13.67
C VAL A 195 -10.16 14.44 13.89
N LEU A 196 -8.99 15.07 13.91
CA LEU A 196 -8.85 16.52 13.96
C LEU A 196 -9.00 17.09 12.55
N GLU A 197 -9.88 18.07 12.39
CA GLU A 197 -10.03 18.79 11.12
C GLU A 197 -8.86 19.76 10.93
N GLU A 198 -8.02 19.54 9.90
CA GLU A 198 -7.04 20.52 9.46
C GLU A 198 -7.68 21.38 8.35
N GLY A 199 -8.20 22.56 8.71
CA GLY A 199 -8.64 23.60 7.76
C GLY A 199 -10.13 23.94 7.80
N SER A 200 -10.47 25.11 7.23
CA SER A 200 -11.79 25.76 7.24
C SER A 200 -12.84 25.18 6.28
N GLY A 201 -12.63 23.97 5.78
CA GLY A 201 -13.59 23.28 4.91
C GLY A 201 -14.57 22.44 5.73
N LEU A 202 -15.85 22.40 5.34
CA LEU A 202 -16.80 21.42 5.87
C LEU A 202 -16.26 20.01 5.55
N ALA A 203 -15.58 19.37 6.49
CA ALA A 203 -15.30 17.95 6.37
C ALA A 203 -16.66 17.22 6.28
N ASN A 204 -16.82 16.39 5.26
CA ASN A 204 -18.08 15.67 5.07
C ASN A 204 -18.29 14.72 6.26
N GLN A 205 -19.37 14.93 7.02
CA GLN A 205 -19.73 14.13 8.19
C GLN A 205 -19.67 12.61 7.94
N HIS A 206 -20.01 12.15 6.73
CA HIS A 206 -19.96 10.73 6.37
C HIS A 206 -18.53 10.22 6.21
N GLN A 207 -17.65 11.01 5.56
CA GLN A 207 -16.24 10.67 5.44
C GLN A 207 -15.56 10.67 6.82
N THR A 208 -15.86 11.66 7.66
CA THR A 208 -15.39 11.74 9.05
C THR A 208 -15.84 10.51 9.86
N SER A 209 -17.06 10.03 9.65
CA SER A 209 -17.57 8.82 10.32
C SER A 209 -16.75 7.57 9.96
N PHE A 210 -16.41 7.39 8.68
CA PHE A 210 -15.57 6.28 8.25
C PHE A 210 -14.12 6.40 8.74
N LEU A 211 -13.55 7.61 8.74
CA LEU A 211 -12.22 7.87 9.28
C LEU A 211 -12.16 7.58 10.78
N ASN A 212 -13.17 8.01 11.54
CA ASN A 212 -13.27 7.75 12.97
C ASN A 212 -13.36 6.24 13.27
N LEU A 213 -14.09 5.49 12.45
CA LEU A 213 -14.14 4.03 12.58
C LEU A 213 -12.78 3.38 12.31
N TRP A 214 -12.09 3.80 11.24
CA TRP A 214 -10.74 3.32 10.92
C TRP A 214 -9.77 3.56 12.09
N TRP A 215 -9.76 4.79 12.62
CA TRP A 215 -8.91 5.15 13.77
C TRP A 215 -9.29 4.43 15.05
N LYS A 216 -10.58 4.22 15.30
CA LYS A 216 -11.05 3.43 16.45
C LYS A 216 -10.50 2.02 16.39
N ILE A 217 -10.55 1.36 15.23
CA ILE A 217 -10.00 0.01 15.04
C ILE A 217 -8.48 0.03 15.24
N TYR A 218 -7.78 0.98 14.61
CA TYR A 218 -6.33 1.11 14.76
C TYR A 218 -5.92 1.26 16.24
N GLN A 219 -6.54 2.18 16.98
CA GLN A 219 -6.22 2.46 18.38
C GLN A 219 -6.48 1.28 19.32
N HIS A 220 -7.59 0.55 19.12
CA HIS A 220 -7.98 -0.52 20.05
C HIS A 220 -7.42 -1.89 19.68
N SER A 221 -7.15 -2.14 18.39
CA SER A 221 -6.80 -3.49 17.89
C SER A 221 -5.39 -3.58 17.33
N ILE A 222 -4.84 -2.50 16.77
CA ILE A 222 -3.53 -2.53 16.08
C ILE A 222 -2.44 -1.90 16.94
N LEU A 223 -2.68 -0.71 17.50
CA LEU A 223 -1.71 0.01 18.33
C LEU A 223 -1.21 -0.81 19.55
N PRO A 224 -2.06 -1.58 20.28
CA PRO A 224 -1.59 -2.40 21.38
C PRO A 224 -0.59 -3.49 20.96
N LEU A 225 -0.65 -3.94 19.69
CA LEU A 225 0.29 -4.94 19.16
C LEU A 225 1.72 -4.38 19.09
N TYR A 226 1.88 -3.07 18.85
CA TYR A 226 3.18 -2.39 18.88
C TYR A 226 3.74 -2.28 20.31
N GLY A 227 2.89 -2.10 21.32
CA GLY A 227 3.29 -2.05 22.73
C GLY A 227 3.86 -3.39 23.21
N SER A 228 3.18 -4.49 22.89
CA SER A 228 3.64 -5.85 23.24
C SER A 228 5.03 -6.22 22.69
N PHE A 229 5.43 -5.62 21.57
CA PHE A 229 6.73 -5.88 20.94
C PHE A 229 7.89 -5.26 21.74
N ARG A 230 7.72 -4.04 22.26
CA ARG A 230 8.74 -3.38 23.08
C ARG A 230 9.02 -4.14 24.37
N ASP A 231 7.97 -4.69 24.99
CA ASP A 231 8.08 -5.47 26.22
C ASP A 231 8.72 -6.86 25.99
N GLU A 232 8.52 -7.47 24.82
CA GLU A 232 9.15 -8.75 24.44
C GLU A 232 10.65 -8.56 24.12
N GLU A 233 11.03 -7.45 23.47
CA GLU A 233 12.42 -7.12 23.13
C GLU A 233 13.26 -6.73 24.37
N GLU A 234 12.66 -6.00 25.33
CA GLU A 234 13.28 -5.71 26.63
C GLU A 234 13.48 -6.96 27.50
N ARG A 235 12.53 -7.91 27.48
CA ARG A 235 12.67 -9.18 28.23
C ARG A 235 13.65 -10.17 27.59
N ALA A 236 13.88 -10.07 26.29
CA ALA A 236 14.83 -10.92 25.56
C ALA A 236 16.29 -10.45 25.69
N SER A 237 16.54 -9.27 26.28
CA SER A 237 17.89 -8.75 26.53
C SER A 237 18.35 -9.10 27.95
N PRO A 238 19.36 -9.97 28.16
CA PRO A 238 19.88 -10.23 29.50
C PRO A 238 20.68 -9.02 29.98
N GLY A 239 20.19 -8.37 31.03
CA GLY A 239 20.82 -7.20 31.65
C GLY A 239 22.28 -7.44 32.01
N HIS A 240 23.17 -6.58 31.50
CA HIS A 240 24.51 -6.42 32.02
C HIS A 240 24.51 -5.18 32.92
N SER A 241 24.35 -5.38 34.23
CA SER A 241 24.66 -4.38 35.24
C SER A 241 26.05 -4.66 35.85
N ALA A 242 26.97 -3.76 35.52
CA ALA A 242 28.12 -3.25 36.26
C ALA A 242 29.00 -4.20 37.11
N GLY A 243 30.28 -4.29 36.70
CA GLY A 243 31.42 -4.56 37.56
C GLY A 243 32.57 -3.62 37.20
N ILE A 244 32.88 -2.69 38.10
CA ILE A 244 33.91 -1.64 38.02
C ILE A 244 35.33 -2.22 37.99
N GLY A 245 36.24 -1.58 37.24
CA GLY A 245 37.68 -1.78 37.39
C GLY A 245 38.53 -1.10 36.31
N GLU A 246 38.64 0.23 36.34
CA GLU A 246 39.70 0.98 35.65
C GLU A 246 41.03 0.82 36.44
N PRO A 247 42.21 0.97 35.81
CA PRO A 247 42.82 2.30 35.84
C PRO A 247 43.65 2.71 34.60
N TYR A 248 43.43 3.96 34.19
CA TYR A 248 44.41 5.04 33.96
C TYR A 248 45.57 4.86 32.96
N ALA A 249 45.54 5.65 31.86
CA ALA A 249 46.66 6.51 31.43
C ALA A 249 46.22 7.54 30.35
N LYS A 250 46.54 8.81 30.57
CA LYS A 250 46.58 9.94 29.62
C LYS A 250 47.67 10.91 30.12
N PRO A 251 48.14 11.92 29.35
CA PRO A 251 47.98 12.19 27.92
C PRO A 251 49.31 12.60 27.22
N ALA A 252 49.30 12.76 25.89
CA ALA A 252 50.23 13.68 25.21
C ALA A 252 49.53 14.43 24.08
N VAL A 253 49.69 15.76 24.12
CA VAL A 253 49.21 16.77 23.19
C VAL A 253 50.16 16.87 22.00
N GLY A 254 49.64 17.09 20.79
CA GLY A 254 50.45 17.38 19.61
C GLY A 254 49.63 17.98 18.49
N SER A 255 49.62 19.31 18.43
CA SER A 255 49.18 20.15 17.31
C SER A 255 49.96 19.87 16.03
N SER A 256 49.34 20.06 14.85
CA SER A 256 49.80 20.96 13.76
C SER A 256 49.08 20.66 12.43
N GLN A 257 48.88 21.75 11.68
CA GLN A 257 48.06 21.94 10.47
C GLN A 257 48.74 21.52 9.13
N PRO A 258 48.04 21.64 7.98
CA PRO A 258 48.24 20.89 6.71
C PRO A 258 48.92 21.69 5.59
N TRP A 259 49.58 21.01 4.64
CA TRP A 259 50.18 21.57 3.41
C TRP A 259 50.31 20.47 2.33
N PRO A 260 50.55 20.78 1.03
CA PRO A 260 49.90 21.78 0.17
C PRO A 260 49.54 21.22 -1.24
N ALA A 261 48.97 22.09 -2.08
CA ALA A 261 48.73 21.88 -3.52
C ALA A 261 49.91 22.38 -4.38
N ASP A 262 50.08 21.82 -5.58
CA ASP A 262 50.62 22.50 -6.78
C ASP A 262 50.27 21.72 -8.07
N GLY A 263 49.96 22.45 -9.15
CA GLY A 263 49.47 21.98 -10.47
C GLY A 263 50.56 21.45 -11.43
N PRO A 264 50.34 21.40 -12.77
CA PRO A 264 49.91 22.54 -13.58
C PRO A 264 48.92 22.29 -14.76
N SER A 265 48.57 23.43 -15.38
CA SER A 265 47.68 23.84 -16.47
C SER A 265 47.60 23.06 -17.80
N GLU A 266 46.43 23.17 -18.44
CA GLU A 266 46.31 23.32 -19.91
C GLU A 266 45.11 24.23 -20.30
N GLN A 267 45.21 24.84 -21.49
CA GLN A 267 44.61 26.11 -21.91
C GLN A 267 43.21 26.06 -22.56
N THR A 268 42.43 27.12 -22.27
CA THR A 268 41.41 27.88 -23.05
C THR A 268 40.87 27.35 -24.40
N MET A 269 39.53 27.33 -24.52
CA MET A 269 38.80 28.08 -25.58
C MET A 269 37.45 28.60 -25.05
N VAL A 270 37.18 29.87 -25.38
CA VAL A 270 36.02 30.69 -25.01
C VAL A 270 35.03 30.69 -26.17
N THR A 271 33.73 30.55 -25.89
CA THR A 271 32.69 31.30 -26.60
C THR A 271 31.60 31.72 -25.61
N ASP A 272 31.39 33.02 -25.60
CA ASP A 272 30.50 33.85 -24.79
C ASP A 272 29.04 33.65 -25.20
N ASP A 273 28.12 33.76 -24.24
CA ASP A 273 26.79 34.38 -24.41
C ASP A 273 25.95 34.19 -23.12
N THR A 274 25.71 35.28 -22.40
CA THR A 274 24.70 35.49 -21.33
C THR A 274 24.26 36.96 -21.49
N PRO A 275 23.04 37.47 -21.11
CA PRO A 275 22.19 37.08 -19.96
C PRO A 275 20.65 37.32 -20.23
N PRO A 276 19.70 37.45 -19.26
CA PRO A 276 19.84 37.48 -17.79
C PRO A 276 18.84 36.68 -16.93
N SER A 277 19.23 36.58 -15.65
CA SER A 277 18.51 36.06 -14.48
C SER A 277 17.45 37.03 -13.94
N PRO A 278 16.55 36.59 -13.03
CA PRO A 278 16.67 37.15 -11.68
C PRO A 278 16.41 36.19 -10.50
N LYS A 279 17.28 36.34 -9.48
CA LYS A 279 17.04 36.38 -8.02
C LYS A 279 16.38 35.18 -7.31
N GLY A 280 17.24 34.35 -6.70
CA GLY A 280 17.43 34.27 -5.24
C GLY A 280 16.35 33.63 -4.36
N CYS A 281 16.66 32.46 -3.79
CA CYS A 281 16.52 32.18 -2.35
C CYS A 281 17.36 30.95 -1.95
N HIS A 282 17.95 31.01 -0.76
CA HIS A 282 18.79 29.97 -0.15
C HIS A 282 17.96 29.01 0.74
N SER A 283 18.58 27.85 0.99
CA SER A 283 18.43 26.94 2.14
C SER A 283 17.47 25.74 2.00
N GLU A 284 18.11 24.59 1.78
CA GLU A 284 17.98 23.32 2.49
C GLU A 284 16.62 23.01 3.16
N ASP A 285 15.96 21.97 2.67
CA ASP A 285 15.38 20.97 3.58
C ASP A 285 15.41 19.58 2.92
N VAL A 286 16.14 18.67 3.56
CA VAL A 286 16.22 17.25 3.19
C VAL A 286 14.91 16.59 3.60
N SER A 287 13.96 16.55 2.66
CA SER A 287 12.75 15.73 2.78
C SER A 287 13.13 14.26 2.73
N THR A 288 13.29 13.65 3.90
CA THR A 288 13.27 12.19 4.06
C THR A 288 11.86 11.69 3.74
N HIS A 289 11.66 11.24 2.49
CA HIS A 289 10.46 10.51 2.10
C HIS A 289 10.34 9.25 2.97
N PRO A 290 9.20 9.00 3.66
CA PRO A 290 8.99 7.69 4.28
C PRO A 290 8.77 6.64 3.17
N PRO A 291 9.34 5.43 3.31
CA PRO A 291 9.26 4.41 2.28
C PRO A 291 7.82 3.90 2.10
N HIS A 292 7.44 3.68 0.84
CA HIS A 292 6.14 3.18 0.40
C HIS A 292 5.70 1.93 1.18
N LYS A 293 4.69 2.08 2.04
CA LYS A 293 4.05 0.97 2.77
C LYS A 293 3.06 0.26 1.85
N CYS A 294 3.53 -0.66 1.03
CA CYS A 294 2.65 -1.55 0.26
C CYS A 294 2.26 -2.72 1.17
N ALA A 295 1.03 -2.73 1.68
CA ALA A 295 0.42 -3.86 2.35
C ALA A 295 -0.89 -4.16 1.64
N TRP A 296 -1.24 -5.41 1.41
CA TRP A 296 -2.46 -5.78 0.67
C TRP A 296 -3.17 -6.92 1.40
N ARG A 297 -4.49 -7.04 1.36
CA ARG A 297 -5.22 -8.12 2.07
C ARG A 297 -5.87 -9.08 1.08
N ILE A 298 -5.67 -10.37 1.29
CA ILE A 298 -6.29 -11.46 0.54
C ILE A 298 -7.13 -12.31 1.50
N ARG A 299 -8.34 -12.75 1.12
CA ARG A 299 -9.18 -13.70 1.90
C ARG A 299 -9.41 -15.02 1.13
N GLU A 300 -9.74 -16.13 1.82
CA GLU A 300 -10.09 -17.47 1.27
C GLU A 300 -11.42 -18.06 1.85
N SER A 301 -12.12 -18.92 1.08
CA SER A 301 -13.12 -19.88 1.59
C SER A 301 -12.58 -21.33 1.63
N ASP A 302 -12.80 -22.05 2.75
CA ASP A 302 -12.33 -23.45 2.90
C ASP A 302 -13.12 -24.41 1.99
N ALA A 303 -12.42 -25.18 1.15
CA ALA A 303 -13.02 -26.25 0.37
C ALA A 303 -13.35 -27.46 1.28
N GLY A 304 -14.58 -27.97 1.16
CA GLY A 304 -15.23 -28.83 2.14
C GLY A 304 -14.58 -30.19 2.46
N SER A 305 -14.66 -30.56 3.74
CA SER A 305 -14.54 -31.95 4.20
C SER A 305 -15.83 -32.72 3.88
N PRO A 306 -15.78 -33.96 3.38
CA PRO A 306 -16.99 -34.71 3.02
C PRO A 306 -17.77 -35.05 4.29
N ARG A 307 -19.01 -34.54 4.38
CA ARG A 307 -19.98 -34.97 5.41
C ARG A 307 -20.20 -36.47 5.28
N ARG A 308 -19.82 -37.23 6.31
CA ARG A 308 -20.32 -38.58 6.52
C ARG A 308 -21.84 -38.50 6.63
N GLN A 309 -22.54 -39.16 5.71
CA GLN A 309 -23.97 -39.42 5.84
C GLN A 309 -24.16 -40.43 6.98
N SER A 310 -24.97 -40.04 7.96
CA SER A 310 -25.64 -40.94 8.91
C SER A 310 -26.99 -41.35 8.35
#